data_AF-A0A1S3W7S3-F1
#
_entry.id   AF-A0A1S3W7S3-F1
#
_cell.length_a   1.000
_cell.length_b   1.000
_cell.length_c   1.000
_cell.angle_alpha   90.00
_cell.angle_beta   90.00
_cell.angle_gamma   90.00
#
_symmetry.space_group_name_H-M   'P 1'
#
loop_
_entity.id
_entity.type
_entity.pdbx_description
1 polymer ?
#
loop_
_entity_poly.entity_id
_entity_poly.type
_entity_poly.pdbx_seq_one_letter_code
_entity_poly.pdbx_strand_id
1 'polypeptide(L)'
;MDSVIVSIINGFTSVYAATVVYSIIGFRATERYDACFNTNILTLMNGFDLPEGSVTQDNFLEMQQACNNTDPVAFAQLAFQTCDMNSFLSEGVEGTGLAFIVFTEAITKMPVSPLWSVLFFIMLFCLGLSSMFGNMEGVVVPLQDLNIVPKKWPKELLTGLICLGTYLLAIIFTLNSGQYWLSLLDGYAGSIPLLVIAFCEMFAVVYVYGVDRFNRDIEFMIGHKPNIFWQIMWRVVSPLLMLVIFLFFFVVKVNEELSYSVWDPAYEDFPKSQKVAYPGWVYGVVVVVAGMPCLAIPAFAAYRLIRDQCWGRGDRQELVGAMSTISVNGDLKH
;
A
#
# COMPACT_ATOMS: atom_id res chain seq x y z
N MET A 1 11.87 23.53 -7.35
CA MET A 1 11.86 23.86 -5.91
C MET A 1 10.76 23.07 -5.21
N ASP A 2 9.56 23.05 -5.78
CA ASP A 2 8.39 22.36 -5.25
C ASP A 2 8.61 20.87 -4.99
N SER A 3 9.23 20.14 -5.92
CA SER A 3 9.51 18.71 -5.76
C SER A 3 10.36 18.38 -4.52
N VAL A 4 11.35 19.22 -4.20
CA VAL A 4 12.22 19.04 -3.04
C VAL A 4 11.46 19.32 -1.75
N ILE A 5 10.66 20.39 -1.72
CA ILE A 5 9.84 20.76 -0.56
C ILE A 5 8.83 19.65 -0.25
N VAL A 6 8.09 19.18 -1.25
CA VAL A 6 7.11 18.11 -1.10
C VAL A 6 7.77 16.83 -0.61
N SER A 7 8.93 16.45 -1.17
CA SER A 7 9.66 15.26 -0.72
C SER A 7 10.13 15.36 0.73
N ILE A 8 10.63 16.53 1.16
CA ILE A 8 11.10 16.74 2.53
C ILE A 8 9.92 16.68 3.52
N ILE A 9 8.81 17.36 3.20
CA ILE A 9 7.61 17.35 4.03
C ILE A 9 7.09 15.93 4.18
N ASN A 10 6.94 15.17 3.07
CA ASN A 10 6.48 13.79 3.12
C ASN A 10 7.40 12.89 3.96
N GLY A 11 8.72 13.08 3.86
CA GLY A 11 9.69 12.38 4.69
C GLY A 11 9.52 12.67 6.18
N PHE A 12 9.43 13.94 6.56
CA PHE A 12 9.21 14.35 7.95
C PHE A 12 7.86 13.88 8.50
N THR A 13 6.80 14.00 7.72
CA THR A 13 5.46 13.53 8.10
C THR A 13 5.44 12.03 8.33
N SER A 14 6.17 11.24 7.53
CA SER A 14 6.26 9.79 7.70
C SER A 14 6.95 9.41 9.01
N VAL A 15 8.07 10.06 9.35
CA VAL A 15 8.78 9.84 10.62
C VAL A 15 7.96 10.30 11.82
N TYR A 16 7.29 11.45 11.71
CA TYR A 16 6.40 11.96 12.74
C TYR A 16 5.23 10.99 12.99
N ALA A 17 4.55 10.55 11.93
CA ALA A 17 3.44 9.60 12.03
C ALA A 17 3.90 8.28 12.65
N ALA A 18 5.04 7.73 12.22
CA ALA A 18 5.61 6.51 12.81
C ALA A 18 5.87 6.67 14.32
N THR A 19 6.44 7.82 14.74
CA THR A 19 6.71 8.08 16.16
C THR A 19 5.43 8.09 17.00
N VAL A 20 4.35 8.71 16.49
CA VAL A 20 3.04 8.73 17.16
C VAL A 20 2.44 7.32 17.23
N VAL A 21 2.50 6.56 16.13
CA VAL A 21 2.00 5.17 16.06
C VAL A 21 2.71 4.28 17.06
N TYR A 22 4.05 4.27 17.07
CA TYR A 22 4.81 3.42 17.98
C TYR A 22 4.68 3.83 19.45
N SER A 23 4.44 5.11 19.75
CA SER A 23 4.14 5.55 21.13
C SER A 23 2.84 4.92 21.65
N ILE A 24 1.81 4.81 20.80
CA ILE A 24 0.52 4.20 21.17
C ILE A 24 0.63 2.68 21.27
N ILE A 25 1.38 2.05 20.37
CA ILE A 25 1.69 0.61 20.45
C ILE A 25 2.44 0.30 21.77
N GLY A 26 3.43 1.11 22.12
CA GLY A 26 4.16 0.98 23.38
C GLY A 26 3.25 1.12 24.61
N PHE A 27 2.38 2.14 24.63
CA PHE A 27 1.40 2.32 25.69
C PHE A 27 0.49 1.09 25.87
N ARG A 28 -0.05 0.54 24.77
CA ARG A 28 -0.88 -0.67 24.79
C ARG A 28 -0.10 -1.89 25.30
N ALA A 29 1.16 -2.05 24.89
CA ALA A 29 2.00 -3.16 25.32
C ALA A 29 2.27 -3.11 26.83
N THR A 30 2.56 -1.92 27.37
CA THR A 30 2.72 -1.73 28.83
C THR A 30 1.45 -2.07 29.59
N GLU A 31 0.28 -1.58 29.16
CA GLU A 31 -1.00 -1.89 29.81
C GLU A 31 -1.30 -3.40 29.82
N ARG A 32 -0.99 -4.11 28.72
CA ARG A 32 -1.16 -5.58 28.65
C ARG A 32 -0.17 -6.31 29.52
N TYR A 33 1.08 -5.85 29.56
CA TYR A 33 2.12 -6.43 30.41
C TYR A 33 1.73 -6.29 31.89
N ASP A 34 1.32 -5.10 32.31
CA ASP A 34 0.91 -4.83 33.69
C ASP A 34 -0.33 -5.64 34.08
N ALA A 35 -1.33 -5.75 33.19
CA ALA A 35 -2.52 -6.57 33.43
C ALA A 35 -2.20 -8.07 33.54
N CYS A 36 -1.33 -8.58 32.67
CA CYS A 36 -0.85 -9.97 32.71
C CYS A 36 -0.10 -10.25 34.02
N PHE A 37 0.82 -9.37 34.40
CA PHE A 37 1.62 -9.52 35.60
C PHE A 37 0.77 -9.43 36.87
N ASN A 38 -0.17 -8.48 36.94
CA ASN A 38 -1.12 -8.37 38.04
C ASN A 38 -2.00 -9.63 38.19
N THR A 39 -2.37 -10.27 37.08
CA THR A 39 -3.10 -11.54 37.13
C THR A 39 -2.26 -12.64 37.77
N ASN A 40 -0.98 -12.74 37.44
CA ASN A 40 -0.07 -13.70 38.07
C ASN A 40 0.12 -13.43 39.57
N ILE A 41 0.25 -12.16 39.97
CA ILE A 41 0.29 -11.76 41.39
C ILE A 41 -0.97 -12.22 42.11
N LEU A 42 -2.15 -11.94 41.55
CA LEU A 42 -3.43 -12.33 42.14
C LEU A 42 -3.59 -13.85 42.24
N THR A 43 -3.15 -14.61 41.23
CA THR A 43 -3.17 -16.08 41.26
C THR A 43 -2.30 -16.62 42.39
N LEU A 44 -1.11 -16.06 42.60
CA LEU A 44 -0.23 -16.45 43.71
C LEU A 44 -0.84 -16.09 45.07
N MET A 45 -1.39 -14.88 45.19
CA MET A 45 -1.99 -14.40 46.45
C MET A 45 -3.23 -15.20 46.85
N ASN A 46 -4.12 -15.48 45.90
CA ASN A 46 -5.32 -16.28 46.16
C ASN A 46 -5.00 -17.75 46.41
N GLY A 47 -3.92 -18.28 45.81
CA GLY A 47 -3.48 -19.66 46.03
C GLY A 47 -2.89 -19.91 47.42
N PHE A 48 -2.32 -18.88 48.05
CA PHE A 48 -1.62 -18.97 49.34
C PHE A 48 -2.22 -18.07 50.44
N ASP A 49 -3.41 -17.48 50.20
CA ASP A 49 -4.12 -16.57 51.10
C ASP A 49 -3.22 -15.43 51.65
N LEU A 50 -2.42 -14.82 50.76
CA LEU A 50 -1.51 -13.72 51.12
C LEU A 50 -2.27 -12.38 51.22
N PRO A 51 -1.91 -11.50 52.17
CA PRO A 51 -2.58 -10.20 52.31
C PRO A 51 -2.31 -9.27 51.11
N GLU A 52 -3.29 -8.42 50.78
CA GLU A 52 -3.18 -7.43 49.71
C GLU A 52 -1.99 -6.49 49.90
N GLY A 53 -1.22 -6.30 48.82
CA GLY A 53 -0.01 -5.46 48.82
C GLY A 53 1.26 -6.12 49.38
N SER A 54 1.20 -7.39 49.81
CA SER A 54 2.41 -8.13 50.22
C SER A 54 3.28 -8.57 49.04
N VAL A 55 2.66 -8.87 47.90
CA VAL A 55 3.34 -9.24 46.64
C VAL A 55 3.27 -8.07 45.67
N THR A 56 4.44 -7.64 45.20
CA THR A 56 4.64 -6.57 44.23
C THR A 56 5.45 -7.07 43.04
N GLN A 57 5.56 -6.26 42.00
CA GLN A 57 6.32 -6.63 40.80
C GLN A 57 7.80 -6.92 41.08
N ASP A 58 8.41 -6.19 42.03
CA ASP A 58 9.83 -6.32 42.36
C ASP A 58 10.13 -7.60 43.16
N ASN A 59 9.20 -8.03 44.03
CA ASN A 59 9.42 -9.18 44.93
C ASN A 59 8.78 -10.48 44.42
N PHE A 60 8.13 -10.46 43.25
CA PHE A 60 7.35 -11.58 42.73
C PHE A 60 8.17 -12.88 42.57
N LEU A 61 9.38 -12.79 42.00
CA LEU A 61 10.25 -13.96 41.79
C LEU A 61 10.69 -14.61 43.11
N GLU A 62 11.02 -13.78 44.10
CA GLU A 62 11.43 -14.25 45.42
C GLU A 62 10.25 -14.93 46.14
N MET A 63 9.07 -14.30 46.09
CA MET A 63 7.86 -14.85 46.71
C MET A 63 7.42 -16.13 46.01
N GLN A 64 7.53 -16.20 44.68
CA GLN A 64 7.23 -17.41 43.92
C GLN A 64 8.10 -18.59 44.38
N GLN A 65 9.40 -18.36 44.60
CA GLN A 65 10.31 -19.38 45.10
C GLN A 65 10.01 -19.75 46.57
N ALA A 66 9.65 -18.78 47.41
CA ALA A 66 9.27 -19.02 48.80
C ALA A 66 8.00 -19.88 48.91
N CYS A 67 6.97 -19.60 48.10
CA CYS A 67 5.74 -20.38 48.03
C CYS A 67 6.00 -21.82 47.56
N ASN A 68 6.83 -22.00 46.52
CA ASN A 68 7.19 -23.33 46.02
C ASN A 68 7.94 -24.18 47.07
N ASN A 69 8.81 -23.55 47.86
CA ASN A 69 9.52 -24.23 48.95
C ASN A 69 8.60 -24.57 50.14
N THR A 70 7.53 -23.81 50.35
CA THR A 70 6.60 -23.99 51.47
C THR A 70 5.60 -25.11 51.18
N ASP A 71 4.96 -25.08 50.01
CA ASP A 71 4.06 -26.13 49.56
C ASP A 71 4.19 -26.35 48.03
N PRO A 72 4.99 -27.35 47.61
CA PRO A 72 5.20 -27.63 46.19
C PRO A 72 3.97 -28.24 45.52
N VAL A 73 3.05 -28.86 46.26
CA VAL A 73 1.87 -29.52 45.70
C VAL A 73 0.80 -28.49 45.37
N ALA A 74 0.56 -27.54 46.27
CA ALA A 74 -0.35 -26.41 46.00
C ALA A 74 0.20 -25.52 44.87
N PHE A 75 1.51 -25.26 44.87
CA PHE A 75 2.14 -24.45 43.83
C PHE A 75 2.00 -25.07 42.42
N ALA A 76 2.11 -26.40 42.30
CA ALA A 76 1.99 -27.10 41.03
C ALA A 76 0.58 -27.01 40.39
N GLN A 77 -0.45 -26.69 41.17
CA GLN A 77 -1.81 -26.49 40.66
C GLN A 77 -2.05 -25.08 40.12
N LEU A 78 -1.19 -24.12 40.44
CA LEU A 78 -1.31 -22.74 39.98
C LEU A 78 -0.76 -22.61 38.55
N ALA A 79 -1.56 -22.04 37.67
CA ALA A 79 -1.16 -21.73 36.30
C ALA A 79 -0.73 -20.25 36.21
N PHE A 80 0.53 -20.02 35.87
CA PHE A 80 1.06 -18.68 35.61
C PHE A 80 1.14 -18.43 34.10
N GLN A 81 0.81 -17.21 33.69
CA GLN A 81 0.97 -16.77 32.32
C GLN A 81 2.39 -16.22 32.08
N THR A 82 2.95 -16.49 30.91
CA THR A 82 4.25 -15.91 30.50
C THR A 82 4.03 -14.50 29.96
N CYS A 83 4.34 -13.49 30.76
CA CYS A 83 4.22 -12.08 30.37
C CYS A 83 5.59 -11.59 29.85
N ASP A 84 5.76 -11.47 28.54
CA ASP A 84 6.98 -10.91 27.93
C ASP A 84 6.66 -9.64 27.12
N MET A 85 7.34 -8.54 27.44
CA MET A 85 7.15 -7.25 26.77
C MET A 85 7.50 -7.32 25.28
N ASN A 86 8.58 -8.01 24.92
CA ASN A 86 8.99 -8.10 23.51
C ASN A 86 7.95 -8.83 22.68
N SER A 87 7.35 -9.88 23.24
CA SER A 87 6.25 -10.60 22.60
C SER A 87 5.06 -9.69 22.30
N PHE A 88 4.63 -8.85 23.27
CA PHE A 88 3.52 -7.92 23.08
C PHE A 88 3.83 -6.78 22.11
N LEU A 89 5.08 -6.32 22.04
CA LEU A 89 5.53 -5.32 21.07
C LEU A 89 5.60 -5.89 19.64
N SER A 90 5.95 -7.18 19.51
CA SER A 90 6.05 -7.87 18.22
C SER A 90 4.70 -8.32 17.66
N GLU A 91 3.65 -8.36 18.48
CA GLU A 91 2.27 -8.68 18.10
C GLU A 91 1.58 -7.49 17.40
N GLY A 92 2.33 -6.81 16.54
CA GLY A 92 1.89 -5.69 15.73
C GLY A 92 0.85 -6.16 14.70
N VAL A 93 -0.31 -5.51 14.71
CA VAL A 93 -1.32 -5.73 13.69
C VAL A 93 -0.99 -4.85 12.49
N GLU A 94 -0.76 -5.45 11.33
CA GLU A 94 -0.54 -4.72 10.08
C GLU A 94 -1.88 -4.37 9.40
N GLY A 95 -1.86 -3.35 8.54
CA GLY A 95 -3.03 -2.94 7.75
C GLY A 95 -4.15 -2.32 8.58
N THR A 96 -5.40 -2.70 8.29
CA THR A 96 -6.61 -2.07 8.85
C THR A 96 -6.73 -2.27 10.37
N GLY A 97 -6.23 -3.38 10.91
CA GLY A 97 -6.35 -3.69 12.33
C GLY A 97 -5.53 -2.75 13.23
N LEU A 98 -4.49 -2.10 12.70
CA LEU A 98 -3.76 -1.06 13.43
C LEU A 98 -4.70 0.08 13.85
N ALA A 99 -5.44 0.67 12.92
CA ALA A 99 -6.33 1.78 13.22
C ALA A 99 -7.60 1.35 13.99
N PHE A 100 -8.19 0.21 13.64
CA PHE A 100 -9.52 -0.17 14.17
C PHE A 100 -9.47 -1.05 15.42
N ILE A 101 -8.35 -1.69 15.74
CA ILE A 101 -8.19 -2.53 16.93
C ILE A 101 -7.18 -1.89 17.89
N VAL A 102 -5.94 -1.68 17.45
CA VAL A 102 -4.86 -1.23 18.33
C VAL A 102 -5.11 0.17 18.86
N PHE A 103 -5.44 1.12 17.97
CA PHE A 103 -5.67 2.50 18.35
C PHE A 103 -6.96 2.69 19.16
N THR A 104 -8.05 2.02 18.78
CA THR A 104 -9.33 2.13 19.49
C THR A 104 -9.23 1.55 20.89
N GLU A 105 -8.57 0.40 21.08
CA GLU A 105 -8.28 -0.19 22.38
C GLU A 105 -7.50 0.79 23.26
N ALA A 106 -6.43 1.40 22.74
CA ALA A 106 -5.65 2.39 23.48
C ALA A 106 -6.47 3.65 23.85
N ILE A 107 -7.29 4.17 22.94
CA ILE A 107 -8.13 5.36 23.18
C ILE A 107 -9.11 5.13 24.33
N THR A 108 -9.66 3.91 24.48
CA THR A 108 -10.60 3.61 25.60
C THR A 108 -9.96 3.69 26.98
N LYS A 109 -8.64 3.59 27.06
CA LYS A 109 -7.87 3.70 28.31
C LYS A 109 -7.44 5.13 28.63
N MET A 110 -7.54 6.04 27.66
CA MET A 110 -7.18 7.44 27.86
C MET A 110 -8.31 8.23 28.55
N PRO A 111 -7.98 9.23 29.39
CA PRO A 111 -8.99 10.13 29.93
C PRO A 111 -9.68 10.92 28.81
N VAL A 112 -10.99 11.15 28.94
CA VAL A 112 -11.80 11.84 27.92
C VAL A 112 -11.80 11.11 26.57
N SER A 113 -11.91 9.78 26.59
CA SER A 113 -11.86 8.88 25.43
C SER A 113 -12.74 9.31 24.24
N PRO A 114 -13.98 9.81 24.42
CA PRO A 114 -14.83 10.23 23.30
C PRO A 114 -14.24 11.35 22.44
N LEU A 115 -13.51 12.29 23.05
CA LEU A 115 -12.88 13.41 22.34
C LEU A 115 -11.76 12.91 21.43
N TRP A 116 -10.88 12.04 21.96
CA TRP A 116 -9.77 11.47 21.21
C TRP A 116 -10.23 10.61 20.04
N SER A 117 -11.31 9.85 20.23
CA SER A 117 -11.93 9.05 19.15
C SER A 117 -12.37 9.93 17.98
N VAL A 118 -13.10 11.02 18.24
CA VAL A 118 -13.58 11.94 17.19
C VAL A 118 -12.41 12.58 16.45
N LEU A 119 -11.39 13.08 17.16
CA LEU A 119 -10.21 13.68 16.52
C LEU A 119 -9.45 12.67 15.65
N PHE A 120 -9.29 11.45 16.14
CA PHE A 120 -8.59 10.39 15.41
C PHE A 120 -9.31 10.00 14.11
N PHE A 121 -10.62 9.77 14.16
CA PHE A 121 -11.38 9.40 12.97
C PHE A 121 -11.56 10.54 11.97
N ILE A 122 -11.71 11.80 12.42
CA ILE A 122 -11.70 12.97 11.52
C ILE A 122 -10.35 13.10 10.82
N MET A 123 -9.24 12.87 11.52
CA MET A 123 -7.90 12.87 10.92
C MET A 123 -7.81 11.81 9.81
N LEU A 124 -8.18 10.56 10.10
CA LEU A 124 -8.15 9.48 9.10
C LEU A 124 -9.07 9.77 7.90
N PHE A 125 -10.24 10.34 8.16
CA PHE A 125 -11.17 10.77 7.11
C PHE A 125 -10.56 11.84 6.20
N CYS A 126 -9.94 12.88 6.77
CA CYS A 126 -9.28 13.94 6.00
C CYS A 126 -8.11 13.40 5.17
N LEU A 127 -7.28 12.52 5.74
CA LEU A 127 -6.18 11.86 5.03
C LEU A 127 -6.71 11.06 3.83
N GLY A 128 -7.70 10.18 4.04
CA GLY A 128 -8.31 9.42 2.95
C GLY A 128 -8.93 10.31 1.88
N LEU A 129 -9.69 11.34 2.28
CA LEU A 129 -10.39 12.24 1.36
C LEU A 129 -9.41 13.03 0.47
N SER A 130 -8.31 13.54 1.05
CA SER A 130 -7.28 14.26 0.29
C SER A 130 -6.60 13.40 -0.78
N SER A 131 -6.30 12.13 -0.48
CA SER A 131 -5.75 11.20 -1.47
C SER A 131 -6.75 10.86 -2.57
N MET A 132 -8.04 10.77 -2.24
CA MET A 132 -9.10 10.48 -3.21
C MET A 132 -9.27 11.60 -4.25
N PHE A 133 -8.97 12.85 -3.92
CA PHE A 133 -8.98 13.94 -4.90
C PHE A 133 -7.95 13.71 -6.02
N GLY A 134 -6.72 13.35 -5.66
CA GLY A 134 -5.68 13.04 -6.65
C GLY A 134 -6.02 11.81 -7.49
N ASN A 135 -6.54 10.75 -6.86
CA ASN A 135 -6.97 9.54 -7.57
C ASN A 135 -8.10 9.82 -8.56
N MET A 136 -9.08 10.65 -8.18
CA MET A 136 -10.19 11.01 -9.07
C MET A 136 -9.70 11.83 -10.26
N GLU A 137 -8.81 12.80 -10.04
CA GLU A 137 -8.20 13.58 -11.12
C GLU A 137 -7.42 12.69 -12.09
N GLY A 138 -6.66 11.72 -11.56
CA GLY A 138 -5.90 10.73 -12.33
C GLY A 138 -6.76 9.84 -13.25
N VAL A 139 -8.04 9.66 -12.95
CA VAL A 139 -8.98 8.91 -13.81
C VAL A 139 -9.75 9.83 -14.75
N VAL A 140 -10.22 10.98 -14.25
CA VAL A 140 -11.08 11.89 -15.01
C VAL A 140 -10.32 12.56 -16.16
N VAL A 141 -9.08 13.01 -15.93
CA VAL A 141 -8.30 13.75 -16.93
C VAL A 141 -7.99 12.89 -18.16
N PRO A 142 -7.40 11.67 -18.03
CA PRO A 142 -7.12 10.83 -19.20
C PRO A 142 -8.38 10.43 -19.98
N LEU A 143 -9.51 10.20 -19.28
CA LEU A 143 -10.78 9.90 -19.95
C LEU A 143 -11.31 11.08 -20.78
N GLN A 144 -11.11 12.31 -20.32
CA GLN A 144 -11.46 13.51 -21.08
C GLN A 144 -10.55 13.67 -22.31
N ASP A 145 -9.25 13.42 -22.17
CA ASP A 145 -8.27 13.54 -23.25
C ASP A 145 -8.48 12.51 -24.37
N LEU A 146 -8.96 11.31 -24.01
CA LEU A 146 -9.30 10.25 -24.98
C LEU A 146 -10.53 10.56 -25.84
N ASN A 147 -11.24 11.67 -25.60
CA ASN A 147 -12.46 12.09 -26.33
C ASN A 147 -13.55 10.99 -26.44
N ILE A 148 -13.61 10.05 -25.50
CA ILE A 148 -14.60 8.96 -25.47
C ILE A 148 -16.01 9.53 -25.22
N VAL A 149 -16.08 10.64 -24.48
CA VAL A 149 -17.33 11.31 -24.09
C VAL A 149 -17.57 12.50 -25.01
N PRO A 150 -18.82 12.75 -25.48
CA PRO A 150 -19.12 13.92 -26.29
C PRO A 150 -18.73 15.21 -25.58
N LYS A 151 -18.00 16.11 -26.26
CA LYS A 151 -17.56 17.43 -25.73
C LYS A 151 -18.69 18.33 -25.21
N LYS A 152 -19.95 17.99 -25.52
CA LYS A 152 -21.15 18.70 -25.05
C LYS A 152 -21.52 18.37 -23.60
N TRP A 153 -20.98 17.29 -23.02
CA TRP A 153 -21.33 16.89 -21.67
C TRP A 153 -20.54 17.70 -20.64
N PRO A 154 -21.17 18.20 -19.56
CA PRO A 154 -20.48 18.92 -18.50
C PRO A 154 -19.55 17.95 -17.72
N LYS A 155 -18.44 18.48 -17.21
CA LYS A 155 -17.46 17.70 -16.44
C LYS A 155 -18.09 17.04 -15.21
N GLU A 156 -19.03 17.73 -14.56
CA GLU A 156 -19.77 17.26 -13.38
C GLU A 156 -20.52 15.95 -13.66
N LEU A 157 -21.12 15.81 -14.85
CA LEU A 157 -21.83 14.60 -15.25
C LEU A 157 -20.89 13.42 -15.42
N LEU A 158 -19.72 13.64 -16.05
CA LEU A 158 -18.70 12.60 -16.21
C LEU A 158 -18.17 12.12 -14.86
N THR A 159 -17.83 13.06 -13.97
CA THR A 159 -17.38 12.76 -12.61
C THR A 159 -18.46 11.97 -11.86
N GLY A 160 -19.73 12.38 -11.95
CA GLY A 160 -20.86 11.69 -11.32
C GLY A 160 -21.05 10.25 -11.83
N LEU A 161 -20.88 10.02 -13.14
CA LEU A 161 -20.96 8.67 -13.73
C LEU A 161 -19.82 7.77 -13.27
N ILE A 162 -18.59 8.30 -13.19
CA ILE A 162 -17.44 7.54 -12.69
C ILE A 162 -17.67 7.18 -11.21
N CYS A 163 -18.10 8.14 -10.38
CA CYS A 163 -18.43 7.89 -8.98
C CYS A 163 -19.53 6.85 -8.81
N LEU A 164 -20.58 6.89 -9.64
CA LEU A 164 -21.66 5.89 -9.60
C LEU A 164 -21.14 4.51 -10.01
N GLY A 165 -20.31 4.44 -11.05
CA GLY A 165 -19.70 3.19 -11.51
C GLY A 165 -18.80 2.56 -10.45
N THR A 166 -17.93 3.36 -9.81
CA THR A 166 -17.05 2.88 -8.73
C THR A 166 -17.83 2.50 -7.48
N TYR A 167 -18.91 3.22 -7.16
CA TYR A 167 -19.82 2.84 -6.06
C TYR A 167 -20.43 1.46 -6.27
N LEU A 168 -20.94 1.16 -7.48
CA LEU A 168 -21.52 -0.14 -7.79
C LEU A 168 -20.48 -1.27 -7.71
N LEU A 169 -19.24 -1.01 -8.14
CA LEU A 169 -18.13 -1.98 -8.01
C LEU A 169 -17.72 -2.20 -6.55
N ALA A 170 -17.76 -1.15 -5.72
CA ALA A 170 -17.36 -1.21 -4.31
C ALA A 170 -18.30 -2.07 -3.43
N ILE A 171 -19.49 -2.42 -3.91
CA ILE A 171 -20.43 -3.32 -3.20
C ILE A 171 -19.79 -4.68 -2.88
N ILE A 172 -18.81 -5.15 -3.66
CA ILE A 172 -18.08 -6.39 -3.36
C ILE A 172 -17.39 -6.35 -1.98
N PHE A 173 -16.98 -5.16 -1.51
CA PHE A 173 -16.30 -4.99 -0.23
C PHE A 173 -17.25 -4.93 0.97
N THR A 174 -18.56 -4.79 0.75
CA THR A 174 -19.56 -4.76 1.83
C THR A 174 -20.13 -6.14 2.18
N LEU A 175 -19.73 -7.18 1.44
CA LEU A 175 -20.07 -8.57 1.71
C LEU A 175 -19.39 -9.08 3.00
N ASN A 176 -19.88 -10.18 3.57
CA ASN A 176 -19.27 -10.82 4.76
C ASN A 176 -17.79 -11.21 4.54
N SER A 177 -17.41 -11.54 3.30
CA SER A 177 -16.03 -11.82 2.91
C SER A 177 -15.28 -10.59 2.38
N GLY A 178 -15.85 -9.39 2.53
CA GLY A 178 -15.38 -8.16 1.90
C GLY A 178 -13.96 -7.77 2.31
N GLN A 179 -13.60 -7.97 3.58
CA GLN A 179 -12.26 -7.70 4.08
C GLN A 179 -11.20 -8.59 3.39
N TYR A 180 -11.51 -9.85 3.08
CA TYR A 180 -10.60 -10.73 2.36
C TYR A 180 -10.37 -10.26 0.93
N TRP A 181 -11.42 -9.77 0.24
CA TRP A 181 -11.29 -9.15 -1.07
C TRP A 181 -10.44 -7.88 -1.04
N LEU A 182 -10.65 -7.03 -0.03
CA LEU A 182 -9.88 -5.80 0.15
C LEU A 182 -8.40 -6.10 0.38
N SER A 183 -8.06 -7.01 1.29
CA SER A 183 -6.67 -7.40 1.55
C SER A 183 -6.00 -8.04 0.35
N LEU A 184 -6.73 -8.86 -0.44
CA LEU A 184 -6.21 -9.44 -1.67
C LEU A 184 -5.88 -8.35 -2.71
N LEU A 185 -6.80 -7.42 -2.94
CA LEU A 185 -6.60 -6.36 -3.94
C LEU A 185 -5.51 -5.38 -3.49
N ASP A 186 -5.46 -4.99 -2.22
CA ASP A 186 -4.44 -4.07 -1.70
C ASP A 186 -3.02 -4.65 -1.88
N GLY A 187 -2.83 -5.94 -1.59
CA GLY A 187 -1.54 -6.60 -1.74
C GLY A 187 -1.01 -6.70 -3.17
N TYR A 188 -1.89 -6.76 -4.18
CA TYR A 188 -1.52 -7.00 -5.58
C TYR A 188 -1.72 -5.79 -6.52
N ALA A 189 -2.79 -5.01 -6.33
CA ALA A 189 -3.14 -3.88 -7.20
C ALA A 189 -2.22 -2.67 -6.98
N GLY A 190 -1.77 -2.43 -5.75
CA GLY A 190 -0.93 -1.28 -5.41
C GLY A 190 0.57 -1.49 -5.68
N SER A 191 1.03 -2.74 -5.70
CA SER A 191 2.45 -3.07 -5.74
C SER A 191 2.99 -3.29 -7.16
N ILE A 192 2.46 -4.28 -7.89
CA ILE A 192 2.99 -4.70 -9.20
C ILE A 192 2.82 -3.60 -10.26
N PRO A 193 1.61 -3.03 -10.49
CA PRO A 193 1.42 -2.03 -11.52
C PRO A 193 2.27 -0.77 -11.29
N LEU A 194 2.36 -0.30 -10.04
CA LEU A 194 3.10 0.92 -9.70
C LEU A 194 4.58 0.77 -10.06
N LEU A 195 5.21 -0.35 -9.68
CA LEU A 195 6.62 -0.62 -9.99
C LEU A 195 6.88 -0.67 -11.50
N VAL A 196 6.04 -1.37 -12.26
CA VAL A 196 6.20 -1.51 -13.72
C VAL A 196 6.00 -0.17 -14.42
N ILE A 197 4.95 0.57 -14.08
CA ILE A 197 4.65 1.88 -14.69
C ILE A 197 5.78 2.86 -14.38
N ALA A 198 6.22 2.97 -13.13
CA ALA A 198 7.28 3.88 -12.72
C ALA A 198 8.64 3.55 -13.40
N PHE A 199 8.95 2.27 -13.58
CA PHE A 199 10.13 1.85 -14.35
C PHE A 199 10.02 2.24 -15.82
N CYS A 200 8.87 1.98 -16.46
CA CYS A 200 8.63 2.35 -17.85
C CYS A 200 8.67 3.86 -18.08
N GLU A 201 8.09 4.67 -17.20
CA GLU A 201 8.13 6.14 -17.28
C GLU A 201 9.55 6.67 -17.22
N MET A 202 10.34 6.21 -16.24
CA MET A 202 11.73 6.59 -16.12
C MET A 202 12.49 6.22 -17.39
N PHE A 203 12.33 4.97 -17.87
CA PHE A 203 13.07 4.47 -19.03
C PHE A 203 12.71 5.24 -20.30
N ALA A 204 11.42 5.55 -20.47
CA ALA A 204 10.93 6.34 -21.58
C ALA A 204 11.51 7.76 -21.60
N VAL A 205 11.58 8.45 -20.45
CA VAL A 205 12.11 9.82 -20.39
C VAL A 205 13.63 9.84 -20.62
N VAL A 206 14.38 8.95 -19.97
CA VAL A 206 15.85 9.02 -19.99
C VAL A 206 16.44 8.46 -21.29
N TYR A 207 15.94 7.31 -21.77
CA TYR A 207 16.53 6.59 -22.90
C TYR A 207 15.78 6.76 -24.22
N VAL A 208 14.43 6.87 -24.20
CA VAL A 208 13.65 7.02 -25.45
C VAL A 208 13.53 8.49 -25.87
N TYR A 209 13.13 9.37 -24.95
CA TYR A 209 13.06 10.80 -25.21
C TYR A 209 14.46 11.43 -25.26
N GLY A 210 15.37 10.92 -24.42
CA GLY A 210 16.76 11.34 -24.34
C GLY A 210 16.97 12.42 -23.28
N VAL A 211 17.80 12.12 -22.29
CA VAL A 211 18.13 13.03 -21.17
C VAL A 211 18.67 14.39 -21.62
N ASP A 212 19.42 14.46 -22.72
CA ASP A 212 19.97 15.74 -23.21
C ASP A 212 18.88 16.66 -23.79
N ARG A 213 17.83 16.08 -24.40
CA ARG A 213 16.66 16.83 -24.85
C ARG A 213 15.86 17.32 -23.65
N PHE A 214 15.64 16.46 -22.67
CA PHE A 214 14.95 16.80 -21.43
C PHE A 214 15.68 17.93 -20.66
N ASN A 215 17.00 17.92 -20.62
CA ASN A 215 17.80 18.99 -20.00
C ASN A 215 17.58 20.36 -20.66
N ARG A 216 17.44 20.40 -21.99
CA ARG A 216 17.17 21.64 -22.73
C ARG A 216 15.77 22.16 -22.44
N ASP A 217 14.79 21.27 -22.31
CA ASP A 217 13.42 21.65 -21.99
C ASP A 217 13.32 22.21 -20.55
N ILE A 218 14.04 21.61 -19.60
CA ILE A 218 14.12 22.16 -18.23
C ILE A 218 14.80 23.53 -18.22
N GLU A 219 15.89 23.69 -18.96
CA GLU A 219 16.58 24.98 -19.08
C GLU A 219 15.66 26.06 -19.67
N PHE A 220 14.79 25.70 -20.62
CA PHE A 220 13.78 26.61 -21.16
C PHE A 220 12.70 27.00 -20.12
N MET A 221 12.27 26.06 -19.26
CA MET A 221 11.20 26.32 -18.27
C MET A 221 11.70 27.07 -17.03
N ILE A 222 12.87 26.69 -16.50
CA ILE A 222 13.38 27.18 -15.20
C ILE A 222 14.53 28.20 -15.39
N GLY A 223 15.09 28.30 -16.60
CA GLY A 223 16.17 29.24 -16.94
C GLY A 223 17.58 28.73 -16.63
N HIS A 224 17.73 27.52 -16.09
CA HIS A 224 19.04 26.91 -15.82
C HIS A 224 19.00 25.38 -16.00
N LYS A 225 20.15 24.77 -16.28
CA LYS A 225 20.27 23.31 -16.38
C LYS A 225 20.19 22.64 -15.00
N PRO A 226 19.71 21.38 -14.91
CA PRO A 226 19.76 20.60 -13.68
C PRO A 226 21.20 20.33 -13.22
N ASN A 227 21.43 20.35 -11.91
CA ASN A 227 22.73 20.03 -11.30
C ASN A 227 23.22 18.60 -11.65
N ILE A 228 24.53 18.38 -11.51
CA ILE A 228 25.20 17.08 -11.75
C ILE A 228 24.55 15.94 -10.93
N PHE A 229 24.09 16.24 -9.71
CA PHE A 229 23.34 15.29 -8.90
C PHE A 229 22.15 14.69 -9.67
N TRP A 230 21.29 15.53 -10.26
CA TRP A 230 20.13 15.08 -11.03
C TRP A 230 20.52 14.29 -12.27
N GLN A 231 21.62 14.67 -12.93
CA GLN A 231 22.14 13.92 -14.10
C GLN A 231 22.55 12.50 -13.72
N ILE A 232 23.27 12.32 -12.61
CA ILE A 232 23.71 11.00 -12.14
C ILE A 232 22.51 10.18 -11.67
N MET A 233 21.57 10.81 -10.95
CA MET A 233 20.36 10.15 -10.47
C MET A 233 19.52 9.59 -11.63
N TRP A 234 19.21 10.40 -12.64
CA TRP A 234 18.37 9.97 -13.76
C TRP A 234 19.07 8.98 -14.68
N ARG A 235 20.37 9.15 -14.97
CA ARG A 235 21.06 8.30 -15.94
C ARG A 235 21.43 6.92 -15.42
N VAL A 236 21.69 6.78 -14.12
CA VAL A 236 22.28 5.56 -13.56
C VAL A 236 21.55 5.10 -12.30
N VAL A 237 21.45 5.94 -11.28
CA VAL A 237 21.05 5.48 -9.94
C VAL A 237 19.57 5.08 -9.87
N SER A 238 18.66 5.94 -10.30
CA SER A 238 17.22 5.65 -10.30
C SER A 238 16.85 4.44 -11.18
N PRO A 239 17.31 4.33 -12.45
CA PRO A 239 17.07 3.14 -13.27
C PRO A 239 17.55 1.83 -12.61
N LEU A 240 18.78 1.86 -12.08
CA LEU A 240 19.38 0.68 -11.46
C LEU A 240 18.62 0.27 -10.20
N LEU A 241 18.30 1.23 -9.33
CA LEU A 241 17.59 0.98 -8.08
C LEU A 241 16.18 0.44 -8.34
N MET A 242 15.45 1.01 -9.31
CA MET A 242 14.13 0.50 -9.70
C MET A 242 14.20 -0.91 -10.29
N LEU A 243 15.20 -1.21 -11.11
CA LEU A 243 15.43 -2.55 -11.66
C LEU A 243 15.73 -3.57 -10.56
N VAL A 244 16.56 -3.21 -9.59
CA VAL A 244 16.89 -4.07 -8.43
C VAL A 244 15.64 -4.36 -7.60
N ILE A 245 14.84 -3.34 -7.26
CA ILE A 245 13.58 -3.53 -6.52
C ILE A 245 12.62 -4.42 -7.31
N PHE A 246 12.49 -4.20 -8.61
CA PHE A 246 11.63 -5.01 -9.47
C PHE A 246 12.03 -6.50 -9.47
N LEU A 247 13.34 -6.79 -9.59
CA LEU A 247 13.84 -8.16 -9.55
C LEU A 247 13.63 -8.81 -8.18
N PHE A 248 13.94 -8.11 -7.08
CA PHE A 248 13.69 -8.63 -5.74
C PHE A 248 12.22 -8.89 -5.48
N PHE A 249 11.34 -7.98 -5.90
CA PHE A 249 9.91 -8.15 -5.76
C PHE A 249 9.43 -9.40 -6.51
N PHE A 250 9.90 -9.62 -7.73
CA PHE A 250 9.56 -10.83 -8.49
C PHE A 250 10.05 -12.10 -7.81
N VAL A 251 11.29 -12.11 -7.29
CA VAL A 251 11.86 -13.26 -6.57
C VAL A 251 11.05 -13.59 -5.31
N VAL A 252 10.68 -12.59 -4.51
CA VAL A 252 9.88 -12.82 -3.29
C VAL A 252 8.50 -13.36 -3.66
N LYS A 253 7.82 -12.74 -4.63
CA LYS A 253 6.46 -13.15 -5.02
C LYS A 253 6.36 -14.51 -5.70
N VAL A 254 7.41 -14.97 -6.38
CA VAL A 254 7.42 -16.32 -6.97
C VAL A 254 7.66 -17.40 -5.91
N ASN A 255 8.40 -17.09 -4.84
CA ASN A 255 8.75 -18.05 -3.79
C ASN A 255 7.75 -18.09 -2.62
N GLU A 256 6.94 -17.05 -2.42
CA GLU A 256 5.93 -17.04 -1.36
C GLU A 256 4.66 -17.83 -1.75
N GLU A 257 4.22 -18.71 -0.86
CA GLU A 257 2.91 -19.32 -0.96
C GLU A 257 1.81 -18.31 -0.63
N LEU A 258 0.85 -18.19 -1.55
CA LEU A 258 -0.32 -17.35 -1.43
C LEU A 258 -1.21 -17.81 -0.28
N SER A 259 -1.05 -17.20 0.90
CA SER A 259 -1.85 -17.45 2.09
C SER A 259 -2.55 -16.18 2.58
N TYR A 260 -3.66 -16.36 3.31
CA TYR A 260 -4.39 -15.28 3.97
C TYR A 260 -4.82 -15.68 5.38
N SER A 261 -4.93 -14.69 6.25
CA SER A 261 -5.39 -14.88 7.63
C SER A 261 -6.92 -14.96 7.67
N VAL A 262 -7.43 -16.03 8.26
CA VAL A 262 -8.87 -16.29 8.46
C VAL A 262 -9.23 -16.07 9.92
N TRP A 263 -10.39 -15.43 10.14
CA TRP A 263 -11.03 -15.40 11.45
C TRP A 263 -11.96 -16.59 11.61
N ASP A 264 -11.54 -17.60 12.37
CA ASP A 264 -12.35 -18.78 12.70
C ASP A 264 -12.52 -18.91 14.23
N PRO A 265 -13.74 -18.67 14.78
CA PRO A 265 -14.03 -18.86 16.19
C PRO A 265 -13.93 -20.31 16.67
N ALA A 266 -13.97 -21.30 15.77
CA ALA A 266 -13.89 -22.72 16.09
C ALA A 266 -12.45 -23.28 16.04
N TYR A 267 -11.46 -22.42 15.78
CA TYR A 267 -10.06 -22.81 15.70
C TYR A 267 -9.48 -23.20 17.07
N GLU A 268 -8.69 -24.28 17.11
CA GLU A 268 -8.16 -24.86 18.36
C GLU A 268 -7.25 -23.90 19.14
N ASP A 269 -6.48 -23.03 18.45
CA ASP A 269 -5.63 -22.01 19.09
C ASP A 269 -6.26 -20.61 19.10
N PHE A 270 -7.59 -20.48 19.07
CA PHE A 270 -8.25 -19.19 19.22
C PHE A 270 -7.74 -18.49 20.50
N PRO A 271 -7.28 -17.21 20.44
CA PRO A 271 -7.56 -16.18 19.42
C PRO A 271 -6.49 -15.99 18.32
N LYS A 272 -5.55 -16.93 18.12
CA LYS A 272 -4.53 -16.79 17.06
C LYS A 272 -5.15 -16.89 15.67
N SER A 273 -4.63 -16.09 14.73
CA SER A 273 -5.10 -16.09 13.34
C SER A 273 -4.61 -17.33 12.59
N GLN A 274 -5.52 -18.04 11.92
CA GLN A 274 -5.19 -19.18 11.10
C GLN A 274 -4.79 -18.72 9.69
N LYS A 275 -3.63 -19.15 9.19
CA LYS A 275 -3.22 -18.91 7.80
C LYS A 275 -3.70 -20.04 6.89
N VAL A 276 -4.49 -19.71 5.89
CA VAL A 276 -5.06 -20.67 4.93
C VAL A 276 -4.60 -20.29 3.51
N ALA A 277 -4.34 -21.29 2.67
CA ALA A 277 -3.97 -21.08 1.27
C ALA A 277 -5.14 -20.54 0.44
N TYR A 278 -4.86 -19.66 -0.52
CA TYR A 278 -5.90 -19.16 -1.42
C TYR A 278 -6.40 -20.26 -2.38
N PRO A 279 -7.71 -20.24 -2.73
CA PRO A 279 -8.25 -21.10 -3.77
C PRO A 279 -7.62 -20.83 -5.15
N GLY A 280 -7.54 -21.87 -6.00
CA GLY A 280 -6.90 -21.79 -7.33
C GLY A 280 -7.50 -20.73 -8.29
N TRP A 281 -8.77 -20.37 -8.15
CA TRP A 281 -9.40 -19.33 -8.98
C TRP A 281 -8.88 -17.92 -8.67
N VAL A 282 -8.31 -17.70 -7.47
CA VAL A 282 -7.79 -16.39 -7.03
C VAL A 282 -6.58 -15.97 -7.87
N TYR A 283 -5.77 -16.92 -8.33
CA TYR A 283 -4.68 -16.65 -9.26
C TYR A 283 -5.18 -15.95 -10.53
N GLY A 284 -6.35 -16.34 -11.04
CA GLY A 284 -6.97 -15.68 -12.19
C GLY A 284 -7.31 -14.21 -11.90
N VAL A 285 -7.84 -13.93 -10.71
CA VAL A 285 -8.14 -12.55 -10.27
C VAL A 285 -6.85 -11.74 -10.15
N VAL A 286 -5.81 -12.30 -9.53
CA VAL A 286 -4.51 -11.63 -9.38
C VAL A 286 -3.90 -11.30 -10.74
N VAL A 287 -3.95 -12.23 -11.71
CA VAL A 287 -3.47 -12.00 -13.08
C VAL A 287 -4.24 -10.87 -13.77
N VAL A 288 -5.56 -10.79 -13.56
CA VAL A 288 -6.36 -9.68 -14.14
C VAL A 288 -5.98 -8.35 -13.50
N VAL A 289 -5.93 -8.28 -12.17
CA VAL A 289 -5.73 -7.03 -11.42
C VAL A 289 -4.31 -6.48 -11.59
N ALA A 290 -3.29 -7.33 -11.46
CA ALA A 290 -1.90 -6.93 -11.57
C ALA A 290 -1.38 -6.98 -13.02
N GLY A 291 -1.84 -7.95 -13.80
CA GLY A 291 -1.33 -8.19 -15.16
C GLY A 291 -1.91 -7.24 -16.20
N MET A 292 -3.22 -6.91 -16.15
CA MET A 292 -3.84 -6.05 -17.16
C MET A 292 -3.18 -4.66 -17.27
N PRO A 293 -2.89 -3.94 -16.17
CA PRO A 293 -2.18 -2.66 -16.25
C PRO A 293 -0.78 -2.79 -16.85
N CYS A 294 -0.04 -3.83 -16.45
CA CYS A 294 1.34 -4.05 -16.90
C CYS A 294 1.40 -4.45 -18.37
N LEU A 295 0.45 -5.28 -18.84
CA LEU A 295 0.38 -5.75 -20.22
C LEU A 295 -0.16 -4.69 -21.19
N ALA A 296 -0.91 -3.70 -20.71
CA ALA A 296 -1.43 -2.62 -21.55
C ALA A 296 -0.30 -1.84 -22.26
N ILE A 297 0.84 -1.62 -21.57
CA ILE A 297 2.00 -0.90 -22.12
C ILE A 297 2.59 -1.63 -23.35
N PRO A 298 3.07 -2.89 -23.24
CA PRO A 298 3.61 -3.60 -24.40
C PRO A 298 2.54 -3.93 -25.44
N ALA A 299 1.29 -4.22 -25.03
CA ALA A 299 0.21 -4.50 -25.97
C ALA A 299 -0.09 -3.30 -26.88
N PHE A 300 -0.16 -2.09 -26.32
CA PHE A 300 -0.38 -0.88 -27.10
C PHE A 300 0.82 -0.55 -28.01
N ALA A 301 2.04 -0.77 -27.52
CA ALA A 301 3.26 -0.63 -28.33
C ALA A 301 3.27 -1.61 -29.52
N ALA A 302 2.96 -2.88 -29.28
CA ALA A 302 2.87 -3.89 -30.33
C ALA A 302 1.76 -3.58 -31.34
N TYR A 303 0.58 -3.16 -30.87
CA TYR A 303 -0.53 -2.74 -31.73
C TYR A 303 -0.14 -1.59 -32.65
N ARG A 304 0.52 -0.55 -32.12
CA ARG A 304 1.04 0.58 -32.91
C ARG A 304 2.05 0.12 -33.96
N LEU A 305 3.02 -0.70 -33.58
CA LEU A 305 4.04 -1.21 -34.51
C LEU A 305 3.44 -2.05 -35.63
N ILE A 306 2.50 -2.95 -35.31
CA ILE A 306 1.80 -3.77 -36.31
C ILE A 306 0.99 -2.87 -37.25
N ARG A 307 0.25 -1.91 -36.69
CA ARG A 307 -0.55 -0.97 -37.47
C ARG A 307 0.32 -0.14 -38.43
N ASP A 308 1.43 0.38 -37.96
CA ASP A 308 2.34 1.19 -38.78
C ASP A 308 3.05 0.34 -39.85
N GLN A 309 3.35 -0.94 -39.57
CA GLN A 309 3.86 -1.88 -40.58
C GLN A 309 2.79 -2.29 -41.62
N CYS A 310 1.53 -2.45 -41.20
CA CYS A 310 0.42 -2.77 -42.10
C CYS A 310 0.04 -1.59 -42.99
N TRP A 311 -0.03 -0.36 -42.45
CA TRP A 311 -0.35 0.84 -43.23
C TRP A 311 0.84 1.37 -44.05
N GLY A 312 2.07 1.27 -43.53
CA GLY A 312 3.28 1.65 -44.26
C GLY A 312 3.55 0.79 -45.51
N ARG A 313 2.87 -0.36 -45.64
CA ARG A 313 2.85 -1.18 -46.86
C ARG A 313 1.87 -0.67 -47.92
N GLY A 314 0.76 -0.03 -47.51
CA GLY A 314 -0.24 0.56 -48.42
C GLY A 314 0.25 1.85 -49.08
N ASP A 315 0.81 2.78 -48.29
CA ASP A 315 1.29 4.07 -48.81
C ASP A 315 2.52 3.93 -49.72
N ARG A 316 3.37 2.92 -49.49
CA ARG A 316 4.47 2.60 -50.41
C ARG A 316 3.99 2.07 -51.75
N GLN A 317 2.81 1.45 -51.81
CA GLN A 317 2.25 0.93 -53.06
C GLN A 317 1.55 2.04 -53.87
N GLU A 318 0.92 3.01 -53.21
CA GLU A 318 0.39 4.21 -53.88
C GLU A 318 1.49 5.15 -54.39
N LEU A 319 2.58 5.35 -53.65
CA LEU A 319 3.72 6.16 -54.12
C LEU A 319 4.44 5.54 -55.33
N VAL A 320 4.48 4.22 -55.43
CA VAL A 320 5.05 3.51 -56.60
C VAL A 320 4.06 3.53 -57.79
N GLY A 321 2.75 3.51 -57.52
CA GLY A 321 1.71 3.73 -58.55
C GLY A 321 1.72 5.15 -59.11
N ALA A 322 1.82 6.17 -58.24
CA ALA A 322 1.80 7.58 -58.62
C ALA A 322 3.07 8.05 -59.35
N MET A 323 4.24 7.45 -59.06
CA MET A 323 5.48 7.75 -59.80
C MET A 323 5.48 7.26 -61.25
N SER A 324 4.51 6.43 -61.66
CA SER A 324 4.44 5.89 -63.03
C SER A 324 3.63 6.75 -64.02
N THR A 325 2.90 7.76 -63.56
CA THR A 325 2.24 8.75 -64.42
C THR A 325 3.02 10.06 -64.42
N ILE A 326 4.10 10.09 -65.21
CA ILE A 326 4.74 11.33 -65.65
C ILE A 326 3.72 12.06 -66.54
N SER A 327 2.95 12.98 -65.93
CA SER A 327 2.16 13.96 -66.66
C SER A 327 3.09 15.04 -67.18
N VAL A 328 3.54 14.84 -68.42
CA VAL A 328 3.99 15.92 -69.29
C VAL A 328 2.79 16.84 -69.53
N ASN A 329 2.70 17.92 -68.77
CA ASN A 329 2.31 19.24 -69.26
C ASN A 329 2.33 20.23 -68.11
N GLY A 330 3.17 21.25 -68.27
CA GLY A 330 3.15 22.41 -67.41
C GLY A 330 1.87 23.21 -67.61
N ASP A 331 1.37 23.79 -66.53
CA ASP A 331 0.94 25.17 -66.56
C ASP A 331 0.95 25.74 -65.14
N LEU A 332 1.68 26.84 -65.00
CA LEU A 332 1.63 27.75 -63.87
C LEU A 332 0.27 28.45 -63.88
N LYS A 333 -0.41 28.53 -62.73
CA LYS A 333 -1.34 29.63 -62.47
C LYS A 333 -1.43 29.96 -60.97
N HIS A 334 -1.20 31.25 -60.75
CA HIS A 334 -1.36 32.14 -59.59
C HIS A 334 -1.90 31.61 -58.27
#